data_AF-A0A554J7X7-F1
#
_entry.id   AF-A0A554J7X7-F1
#
_cell.length_a   1.000
_cell.length_b   1.000
_cell.length_c   1.000
_cell.angle_alpha   90.00
_cell.angle_beta   90.00
_cell.angle_gamma   90.00
#
_symmetry.space_group_name_H-M   'P 1'
#
loop_
_entity.id
_entity.type
_entity.pdbx_description
1 polymer ?
#
loop_
_entity_poly.entity_id
_entity_poly.type
_entity_poly.pdbx_seq_one_letter_code
_entity_poly.pdbx_strand_id
1 'polypeptide(L)'
;NLEYGENILFNLKVSWIDPVRIRSLTVVGNKKMVVFDDVSTDKITVYNKHDLIYQNMSIPKLPYLNLKEPLAEVFSRFMSSIESRQQPISASDMINTIVILEAAEYSLKHSGKKVQLK
;
A
#
# COMPACT_ATOMS: atom_id res chain seq x y z
N ASN A 1 -5.28 -3.34 -13.96
CA ASN A 1 -5.52 -4.04 -12.67
C ASN A 1 -4.48 -5.12 -12.52
N LEU A 2 -4.01 -5.36 -11.30
CA LEU A 2 -3.14 -6.48 -10.98
C LEU A 2 -3.96 -7.53 -10.23
N GLU A 3 -3.70 -8.80 -10.51
CA GLU A 3 -4.34 -9.96 -9.88
C GLU A 3 -3.25 -10.75 -9.15
N TYR A 4 -3.49 -11.15 -7.90
CA TYR A 4 -2.56 -11.95 -7.12
C TYR A 4 -3.30 -13.13 -6.45
N GLY A 5 -2.79 -14.35 -6.66
CA GLY A 5 -3.49 -15.57 -6.28
C GLY A 5 -4.89 -15.64 -6.94
N GLU A 6 -5.84 -16.28 -6.28
CA GLU A 6 -7.19 -16.45 -6.82
C GLU A 6 -8.13 -15.27 -6.56
N ASN A 7 -7.94 -14.53 -5.47
CA ASN A 7 -8.99 -13.66 -4.92
C ASN A 7 -8.50 -12.26 -4.49
N ILE A 8 -7.30 -11.85 -4.89
CA ILE A 8 -6.77 -10.53 -4.53
C ILE A 8 -6.63 -9.67 -5.79
N LEU A 9 -7.39 -8.58 -5.82
CA LEU A 9 -7.39 -7.58 -6.88
C LEU A 9 -6.76 -6.30 -6.38
N PHE A 10 -5.84 -5.75 -7.17
CA PHE A 10 -5.24 -4.45 -6.90
C PHE A 10 -5.53 -3.48 -8.06
N ASN A 11 -5.97 -2.28 -7.69
CA ASN A 11 -6.07 -1.14 -8.59
C ASN A 11 -5.04 -0.10 -8.18
N LEU A 12 -4.16 0.27 -9.12
CA LEU A 12 -3.16 1.29 -8.93
C LEU A 12 -3.48 2.46 -9.87
N LYS A 13 -3.57 3.67 -9.32
CA LYS A 13 -3.73 4.91 -10.07
C LYS A 13 -2.56 5.82 -9.70
N VAL A 14 -1.87 6.31 -10.72
CA VAL A 14 -0.75 7.25 -10.57
C VAL A 14 -0.97 8.37 -11.57
N SER A 15 -0.91 9.61 -11.09
CA SER A 15 -1.05 10.80 -11.92
C SER A 15 -0.08 11.86 -11.44
N TRP A 16 0.73 12.38 -12.36
CA TRP A 16 1.64 13.51 -12.10
C TRP A 16 0.95 14.86 -12.24
N ILE A 17 -0.18 14.91 -12.96
CA ILE A 17 -0.89 16.15 -13.32
C ILE A 17 -2.18 16.36 -12.52
N ASP A 18 -2.45 15.49 -11.54
CA ASP A 18 -3.64 15.62 -10.71
C ASP A 18 -3.56 16.94 -9.92
N PRO A 19 -4.57 17.82 -9.99
CA PRO A 19 -4.57 19.08 -9.25
C PRO A 19 -4.63 18.87 -7.73
N VAL A 20 -5.00 17.67 -7.27
CA VAL A 20 -5.09 17.33 -5.86
C VAL A 20 -3.97 16.36 -5.48
N ARG A 21 -3.22 16.70 -4.43
CA ARG A 21 -2.21 15.79 -3.88
C ARG A 21 -2.88 14.64 -3.14
N ILE A 22 -2.89 13.46 -3.74
CA ILE A 22 -3.45 12.25 -3.15
C ILE A 22 -2.34 11.22 -2.93
N ARG A 23 -2.19 10.75 -1.69
CA ARG A 23 -1.32 9.61 -1.34
C ARG A 23 -2.07 8.69 -0.39
N SER A 24 -2.86 7.79 -0.98
CA SER A 24 -3.74 6.90 -0.22
C SER A 24 -3.60 5.44 -0.64
N LEU A 25 -3.75 4.54 0.33
CA LEU A 25 -3.87 3.10 0.17
C LEU A 25 -5.17 2.65 0.83
N THR A 26 -6.03 1.95 0.10
CA THR A 26 -7.24 1.33 0.65
C THR A 26 -7.12 -0.19 0.58
N VAL A 27 -7.28 -0.85 1.73
CA VAL A 27 -7.30 -2.30 1.85
C VAL A 27 -8.70 -2.73 2.26
N VAL A 28 -9.35 -3.53 1.42
CA VAL A 28 -10.71 -4.03 1.66
C VAL A 28 -10.65 -5.51 1.98
N GLY A 29 -11.04 -5.88 3.19
CA GLY A 29 -11.23 -7.26 3.61
C GLY A 29 -12.72 -7.65 3.65
N ASN A 30 -12.98 -8.91 4.01
CA ASN A 30 -14.34 -9.43 4.14
C ASN A 30 -15.18 -8.74 5.24
N LYS A 31 -14.55 -8.31 6.33
CA LYS A 31 -15.23 -7.72 7.51
C LYS A 31 -14.97 -6.22 7.67
N LYS A 32 -13.80 -5.73 7.24
CA LYS A 32 -13.33 -4.37 7.49
C LYS A 32 -12.63 -3.80 6.26
N MET A 33 -12.61 -2.48 6.17
CA MET A 33 -11.81 -1.71 5.23
C MET A 33 -10.88 -0.80 6.02
N VAL A 34 -9.64 -0.65 5.57
CA VAL A 34 -8.67 0.29 6.13
C VAL A 34 -8.24 1.25 5.04
N VAL A 35 -8.30 2.55 5.34
CA VAL A 35 -7.77 3.61 4.50
C VAL A 35 -6.56 4.19 5.20
N PHE A 36 -5.41 4.15 4.53
CA PHE A 36 -4.26 4.96 4.88
C PHE A 36 -4.28 6.18 3.97
N ASP A 37 -4.39 7.38 4.54
CA ASP A 37 -4.28 8.65 3.85
C ASP A 37 -3.11 9.43 4.43
N ASP A 38 -2.00 9.44 3.70
CA ASP A 38 -0.81 10.06 4.22
C ASP A 38 -0.87 11.60 4.23
N VAL A 39 -1.74 12.22 3.44
CA VAL A 39 -1.88 13.69 3.47
C VAL A 39 -2.79 14.16 4.63
N SER A 40 -3.54 13.26 5.23
CA SER A 40 -4.42 13.52 6.39
C SER A 40 -3.64 13.62 7.71
N THR A 41 -4.19 14.37 8.66
CA THR A 41 -3.76 14.35 10.08
C THR A 41 -4.08 13.00 10.73
N ASP A 42 -5.28 12.48 10.44
CA ASP A 42 -5.71 11.15 10.85
C ASP A 42 -5.34 10.15 9.75
N LYS A 43 -4.07 9.76 9.73
CA LYS A 43 -3.49 8.99 8.62
C LYS A 43 -4.13 7.63 8.37
N ILE A 44 -4.78 7.04 9.36
CA ILE A 44 -5.39 5.71 9.24
C ILE A 44 -6.85 5.83 9.66
N THR A 45 -7.75 5.23 8.88
CA THR A 45 -9.16 5.10 9.21
C THR A 45 -9.61 3.67 8.98
N VAL A 46 -10.32 3.10 9.94
CA VAL A 46 -10.88 1.74 9.84
C VAL A 46 -12.38 1.85 9.71
N TYR A 47 -12.97 1.05 8.83
CA TYR A 47 -14.42 0.98 8.64
C TYR A 47 -14.86 -0.47 8.81
N ASN A 48 -15.94 -0.70 9.57
CA ASN A 48 -16.60 -2.00 9.56
C ASN A 48 -17.54 -2.07 8.36
N LYS A 49 -17.56 -3.21 7.66
CA LYS A 49 -18.40 -3.37 6.47
C LYS A 49 -19.90 -3.22 6.78
N HIS A 50 -20.34 -3.71 7.95
CA HIS A 50 -21.72 -3.58 8.39
C HIS A 50 -22.12 -2.10 8.58
N ASP A 51 -21.27 -1.31 9.22
CA ASP A 51 -21.48 0.12 9.49
C ASP A 51 -21.64 0.92 8.20
N LEU A 52 -20.86 0.59 7.17
CA LEU A 52 -20.98 1.18 5.83
C LEU A 52 -22.31 0.84 5.15
N ILE A 53 -22.79 -0.40 5.30
CA ILE A 53 -24.06 -0.86 4.70
C ILE A 53 -25.26 -0.15 5.33
N TYR A 54 -25.21 0.10 6.64
CA TYR A 54 -26.29 0.74 7.39
C TYR A 54 -26.12 2.26 7.56
N GLN A 55 -25.14 2.88 6.88
CA GLN A 55 -24.80 4.31 6.99
C GLN A 55 -24.53 4.80 8.42
N ASN A 56 -24.27 3.89 9.35
CA ASN A 56 -23.86 4.21 10.70
C ASN A 56 -22.35 4.46 10.66
N MET A 57 -21.91 5.66 10.29
CA MET A 57 -20.50 6.03 10.13
C MET A 57 -19.76 6.15 11.47
N SER A 58 -19.83 5.13 12.32
CA SER A 58 -19.00 5.03 13.51
C SER A 58 -17.58 4.67 13.08
N ILE A 59 -16.71 5.67 13.01
CA ILE A 59 -15.28 5.44 12.78
C ILE A 59 -14.68 4.96 14.11
N PRO A 60 -14.20 3.71 14.21
CA PRO A 60 -13.54 3.24 15.41
C PRO A 60 -12.30 4.09 15.67
N LYS A 61 -12.17 4.61 16.89
CA LYS A 61 -10.96 5.33 17.30
C LYS A 61 -9.79 4.35 17.28
N LEU A 62 -8.81 4.62 16.41
CA LEU A 62 -7.59 3.84 16.39
C LEU A 62 -6.76 4.09 17.66
N PRO A 63 -5.99 3.09 18.13
CA PRO A 63 -4.98 3.33 19.14
C PRO A 63 -3.98 4.37 18.63
N TYR A 64 -3.38 5.12 19.57
CA TYR A 64 -2.37 6.11 19.25
C TYR A 64 -1.26 5.49 18.39
N LEU A 65 -1.04 6.04 17.20
CA LEU A 65 0.08 5.65 16.34
C LEU A 65 1.29 6.50 16.71
N ASN A 66 2.38 5.86 17.12
CA ASN A 66 3.65 6.54 17.28
C ASN A 66 4.28 6.77 15.90
N LEU A 67 3.91 7.88 15.26
CA LEU A 67 4.45 8.28 13.97
C LEU A 67 5.91 8.72 14.15
N LYS A 68 6.82 7.84 13.72
CA LYS A 68 8.24 8.18 13.61
C LYS A 68 8.50 8.85 12.26
N GLU A 69 9.55 9.66 12.23
CA GLU A 69 10.07 10.21 10.98
C GLU A 69 10.57 9.05 10.09
N PRO A 70 9.96 8.84 8.91
CA PRO A 70 10.24 7.63 8.11
C PRO A 70 11.69 7.50 7.66
N LEU A 71 12.35 8.60 7.29
CA LEU A 71 13.73 8.56 6.78
C LEU A 71 14.72 8.18 7.89
N ALA A 72 14.57 8.73 9.08
CA ALA A 72 15.36 8.40 10.26
C ALA A 72 15.19 6.93 10.65
N GLU A 73 13.97 6.39 10.58
CA GLU A 73 13.72 4.97 10.84
C GLU A 73 14.41 4.08 9.79
N VAL A 74 14.39 4.47 8.50
CA VAL A 74 15.12 3.77 7.44
C VAL A 74 16.63 3.79 7.70
N PHE A 75 17.21 4.94 8.04
CA PHE A 75 18.64 5.04 8.37
C PHE A 75 19.02 4.21 9.60
N SER A 76 18.21 4.26 10.66
CA SER A 76 18.43 3.47 11.87
C SER A 76 18.41 1.97 11.58
N ARG A 77 17.47 1.50 10.76
CA ARG A 77 17.40 0.09 10.34
C ARG A 77 18.56 -0.32 9.43
N PHE A 78 19.02 0.58 8.57
CA PHE A 78 20.20 0.34 7.74
C PHE A 78 21.44 0.12 8.61
N MET A 79 21.71 1.00 9.57
CA MET A 79 22.83 0.85 10.51
C MET A 79 22.71 -0.43 11.33
N SER A 80 21.52 -0.72 11.87
CA SER A 80 21.26 -1.94 12.65
C SER A 80 21.52 -3.22 11.84
N SER A 81 21.23 -3.21 10.53
CA SER A 81 21.47 -4.37 9.65
C SER A 81 22.96 -4.60 9.42
N ILE A 82 23.76 -3.52 9.33
CA ILE A 82 25.22 -3.61 9.24
C ILE A 82 25.81 -4.22 10.51
N GLU A 83 25.40 -3.72 11.68
CA GLU A 83 25.92 -4.16 12.98
C GLU A 83 25.54 -5.61 13.29
N SER A 84 24.25 -5.95 13.11
CA SER A 84 23.73 -7.29 13.41
C SER A 84 24.02 -8.33 12.32
N ARG A 85 24.50 -7.90 11.14
CA ARG A 85 24.65 -8.72 9.92
C ARG A 85 23.36 -9.44 9.51
N GLN A 86 22.21 -8.89 9.89
CA GLN A 86 20.91 -9.42 9.49
C GLN A 86 20.47 -8.81 8.17
N GLN A 87 19.78 -9.60 7.35
CA GLN A 87 19.20 -9.11 6.11
C GLN A 87 18.07 -8.12 6.43
N PRO A 88 18.06 -6.93 5.82
CA PRO A 88 16.97 -5.99 6.04
C PRO A 88 15.67 -6.55 5.47
N ILE A 89 14.56 -6.34 6.18
CA ILE A 89 13.23 -6.85 5.78
C ILE A 89 12.84 -6.36 4.37
N SER A 90 13.34 -5.21 3.92
CA SER A 90 13.07 -4.68 2.58
C SER A 90 13.75 -5.46 1.44
N ALA A 91 14.69 -6.37 1.72
CA ALA A 91 15.46 -7.06 0.69
C ALA A 91 14.77 -8.28 0.09
N SER A 92 13.80 -8.91 0.79
CA SER A 92 13.20 -10.17 0.34
C SER A 92 12.40 -10.04 -0.96
N ASP A 93 11.78 -8.88 -1.21
CA ASP A 93 10.76 -8.72 -2.25
C ASP A 93 11.10 -7.69 -3.33
N MET A 94 12.34 -7.18 -3.34
CA MET A 94 12.76 -6.12 -4.26
C MET A 94 12.73 -6.57 -5.73
N ILE A 95 13.22 -7.78 -6.04
CA ILE A 95 13.24 -8.32 -7.40
C ILE A 95 11.81 -8.46 -7.94
N ASN A 96 10.92 -9.06 -7.14
CA ASN A 96 9.52 -9.23 -7.51
C ASN A 96 8.83 -7.89 -7.78
N THR A 97 9.14 -6.87 -6.97
CA THR A 97 8.60 -5.51 -7.16
C THR A 97 9.00 -4.94 -8.52
N ILE A 98 10.29 -5.04 -8.90
CA ILE A 98 10.79 -4.56 -10.19
C ILE A 98 10.12 -5.31 -11.35
N VAL A 99 10.05 -6.65 -11.26
CA VAL A 99 9.41 -7.49 -12.28
C VAL A 99 7.94 -7.11 -12.48
N ILE A 100 7.20 -6.82 -11.40
CA ILE A 100 5.81 -6.37 -11.48
C ILE A 100 5.70 -4.99 -12.15
N LEU A 101 6.59 -4.05 -11.82
CA LEU A 101 6.60 -2.71 -12.41
C LEU A 101 6.93 -2.75 -13.91
N GLU A 102 7.90 -3.57 -14.32
CA GLU A 102 8.25 -3.77 -15.72
C GLU A 102 7.09 -4.41 -16.51
N ALA A 103 6.43 -5.41 -15.93
CA ALA A 103 5.26 -6.05 -16.53
C ALA A 103 4.08 -5.08 -16.67
N ALA A 104 3.84 -4.23 -15.66
CA ALA A 104 2.81 -3.20 -15.70
C ALA A 104 3.12 -2.15 -16.79
N GLU A 105 4.37 -1.70 -16.90
CA GLU A 105 4.80 -0.77 -17.95
C GLU A 105 4.64 -1.39 -19.34
N TYR A 106 5.09 -2.63 -19.53
CA TYR A 106 4.89 -3.37 -20.78
C TYR A 106 3.41 -3.46 -21.14
N SER A 107 2.55 -3.85 -20.18
CA SER A 107 1.11 -3.93 -20.39
C SER A 107 0.52 -2.61 -20.87
N LEU A 108 0.88 -1.49 -20.22
CA LEU A 108 0.42 -0.15 -20.58
C LEU A 108 0.84 0.25 -22.00
N LYS A 109 2.08 -0.03 -22.40
CA LYS A 109 2.59 0.24 -23.76
C LYS A 109 1.91 -0.61 -24.84
N HIS A 110 1.29 -1.73 -24.46
CA HIS A 110 0.62 -2.67 -25.37
C HIS A 110 -0.89 -2.71 -25.13
N SER A 111 -1.50 -1.52 -24.96
CA SER A 111 -2.96 -1.36 -24.85
C SER A 111 -3.62 -2.20 -23.75
N GLY A 112 -2.93 -2.38 -22.62
CA GLY A 112 -3.42 -3.12 -21.48
C GLY A 112 -3.38 -4.64 -21.64
N LYS A 113 -2.53 -5.18 -22.53
CA LYS A 113 -2.33 -6.63 -22.69
C LYS A 113 -2.02 -7.27 -21.34
N LYS A 114 -2.74 -8.34 -20.99
CA LYS A 114 -2.51 -9.10 -19.75
C LYS A 114 -1.11 -9.74 -19.79
N VAL A 115 -0.32 -9.52 -18.74
CA VAL A 115 1.00 -10.14 -18.54
C VAL A 115 0.90 -11.09 -17.36
N GLN A 116 1.18 -12.37 -17.60
CA GLN A 116 1.21 -13.38 -16.55
C GLN A 116 2.63 -13.50 -16.01
N LEU A 117 2.79 -13.28 -14.70
CA LEU A 117 4.03 -13.53 -13.97
C LEU A 117 3.95 -14.92 -13.32
N LYS A 118 5.12 -15.54 -13.13
CA LYS A 118 5.28 -16.84 -12.48
C LYS A 118 5.52 -16.67 -10.98
#